data_AF-A0A558BSW9-F1
#
_entry.id   AF-A0A558BSW9-F1
#
_cell.length_a   1.000
_cell.length_b   1.000
_cell.length_c   1.000
_cell.angle_alpha   90.00
_cell.angle_beta   90.00
_cell.angle_gamma   90.00
#
_symmetry.space_group_name_H-M   'P 1'
#
loop_
_entity.id
_entity.type
_entity.pdbx_description
1 polymer ?
#
loop_
_entity_poly.entity_id
_entity_poly.type
_entity_poly.pdbx_seq_one_letter_code
_entity_poly.pdbx_strand_id
1 'polypeptide(L)'
;MKKLLFLGACLVALTSQPVMAQTGGPDVIVMSVRMGGLGKTRVVLAYSGGKTEEKMIKNASNSDKAQDEAAAAYQEIIAGLYQQGYSLKSTFVEFQGSVSTLVFVKGQ
;
A
#
# COMPACT_ATOMS: atom_id res chain seq x y z
N MET A 1 2.15 56.13 -2.18
CA MET A 1 2.52 54.87 -2.87
C MET A 1 3.22 53.89 -1.92
N LYS A 2 2.54 53.42 -0.85
CA LYS A 2 3.13 52.47 0.14
C LYS A 2 2.41 51.11 0.20
N LYS A 3 1.28 50.95 -0.49
CA LYS A 3 0.42 49.75 -0.43
C LYS A 3 0.84 48.65 -1.41
N LEU A 4 1.68 48.96 -2.41
CA LEU A 4 2.14 47.98 -3.40
C LEU A 4 3.23 47.05 -2.86
N LEU A 5 4.02 47.50 -1.88
CA LEU A 5 5.08 46.67 -1.29
C LEU A 5 4.53 45.51 -0.45
N PHE A 6 3.32 45.65 0.10
CA PHE A 6 2.72 44.63 0.97
C PHE A 6 2.23 43.42 0.17
N LEU A 7 1.74 43.62 -1.06
CA LEU A 7 1.29 42.52 -1.92
C LEU A 7 2.47 41.68 -2.44
N GLY A 8 3.62 42.31 -2.73
CA GLY A 8 4.82 41.59 -3.15
C GLY A 8 5.35 40.63 -2.07
N ALA A 9 5.34 41.06 -0.81
CA ALA A 9 5.80 40.24 0.31
C ALA A 9 4.92 39.00 0.53
N CYS A 10 3.60 39.12 0.37
CA CYS A 10 2.68 37.98 0.47
C CYS A 10 2.89 36.96 -0.66
N LEU A 11 3.21 37.41 -1.88
CA LEU A 11 3.49 36.52 -3.02
C LEU A 11 4.82 35.76 -2.86
N VAL A 12 5.84 36.39 -2.27
CA VAL A 12 7.11 35.72 -1.97
C VAL A 12 6.95 34.69 -0.84
N ALA A 13 6.15 34.99 0.19
CA ALA A 13 5.82 34.04 1.25
C ALA A 13 4.98 32.84 0.76
N LEU A 14 4.13 33.03 -0.26
CA LEU A 14 3.32 31.94 -0.82
C LEU A 14 4.12 31.04 -1.78
N THR A 15 5.19 31.57 -2.39
CA THR A 15 6.10 30.81 -3.26
C THR A 15 7.23 30.15 -2.48
N SER A 16 7.55 30.63 -1.28
CA SER A 16 8.36 29.91 -0.29
C SER A 16 7.53 28.82 0.40
N GLN A 17 6.87 27.96 -0.37
CA GLN A 17 6.52 26.66 0.19
C GLN A 17 7.84 26.00 0.56
N PRO A 18 8.00 25.50 1.80
CA PRO A 18 9.18 24.69 2.10
C PRO A 18 9.16 23.56 1.08
N VAL A 19 10.19 23.51 0.23
CA VAL A 19 10.53 22.28 -0.46
C VAL A 19 10.79 21.32 0.68
N MET A 20 9.79 20.52 1.02
CA MET A 20 9.92 19.36 1.85
C MET A 20 10.84 18.42 1.09
N ALA A 21 12.13 18.71 1.17
CA ALA A 21 13.20 17.76 0.94
C ALA A 21 13.09 16.72 2.06
N GLN A 22 12.01 15.95 2.04
CA GLN A 22 11.85 14.82 2.91
C GLN A 22 12.54 13.65 2.22
N THR A 23 13.77 13.44 2.66
CA THR A 23 14.67 12.34 2.35
C THR A 23 14.17 10.98 2.85
N GLY A 24 12.86 10.73 2.78
CA GLY A 24 12.29 9.39 2.87
C GLY A 24 11.92 8.97 1.47
N GLY A 25 12.48 7.86 0.97
CA GLY A 25 12.03 7.27 -0.29
C GLY A 25 10.52 7.05 -0.30
N PRO A 26 9.93 6.71 -1.47
CA PRO A 26 8.50 6.41 -1.55
C PRO A 26 8.12 5.39 -0.46
N ASP A 27 7.04 5.63 0.26
CA ASP A 27 6.55 4.69 1.26
C ASP A 27 5.97 3.48 0.53
N VAL A 28 6.65 2.33 0.66
CA VAL A 28 6.34 1.11 -0.09
C VAL A 28 5.82 0.03 0.87
N ILE A 29 4.72 -0.61 0.47
CA ILE A 29 4.24 -1.84 1.07
C ILE A 29 4.37 -2.97 0.06
N VAL A 30 4.98 -4.07 0.49
CA VAL A 30 5.04 -5.32 -0.28
C VAL A 30 4.08 -6.32 0.36
N MET A 31 3.04 -6.70 -0.38
CA MET A 31 2.10 -7.73 0.03
C MET A 31 2.46 -9.06 -0.65
N SER A 32 2.82 -10.07 0.12
CA SER A 32 2.99 -11.45 -0.37
C SER A 32 1.78 -12.29 0.02
N VAL A 33 1.21 -12.98 -0.96
CA VAL A 33 0.13 -13.95 -0.81
C VAL A 33 0.71 -15.31 -1.16
N ARG A 34 0.81 -16.20 -0.18
CA ARG A 34 1.36 -17.55 -0.38
C ARG A 34 0.36 -18.60 0.07
N MET A 35 0.23 -19.66 -0.72
CA MET A 35 -0.54 -20.81 -0.30
C MET A 35 0.19 -21.47 0.88
N GLY A 36 -0.48 -21.52 2.03
CA GLY A 36 0.00 -22.20 3.22
C GLY A 36 -0.39 -23.68 3.22
N GLY A 37 0.18 -24.45 4.13
CA GLY A 37 -0.27 -25.83 4.38
C GLY A 37 -1.68 -25.86 4.98
N LEU A 38 -2.40 -26.96 4.74
CA LEU A 38 -3.73 -27.26 5.30
C LEU A 38 -4.88 -26.32 4.84
N GLY A 39 -4.87 -25.89 3.57
CA GLY A 39 -5.97 -25.09 3.01
C GLY A 39 -6.09 -23.72 3.69
N LYS A 40 -4.98 -23.01 3.84
CA LYS A 40 -4.97 -21.64 4.35
C LYS A 40 -4.07 -20.81 3.46
N THR A 41 -4.46 -19.58 3.18
CA THR A 41 -3.60 -18.61 2.51
C THR A 41 -2.96 -17.71 3.56
N ARG A 42 -1.64 -17.55 3.49
CA ARG A 42 -0.92 -16.60 4.34
C ARG A 42 -0.71 -15.32 3.53
N VAL A 43 -1.18 -14.20 4.06
CA VAL A 43 -0.91 -12.86 3.53
C VAL A 43 0.05 -12.15 4.46
N VAL A 44 1.15 -11.63 3.93
CA VAL A 44 2.15 -10.87 4.68
C VAL A 44 2.28 -9.49 4.04
N LEU A 45 2.14 -8.44 4.83
CA LEU A 45 2.40 -7.06 4.44
C LEU A 45 3.71 -6.61 5.09
N ALA A 46 4.71 -6.28 4.28
CA ALA A 46 5.96 -5.70 4.74
C ALA A 46 5.94 -4.19 4.47
N TYR A 47 6.16 -3.40 5.52
CA TYR A 47 6.15 -1.94 5.50
C TYR A 47 7.58 -1.37 5.50
N SER A 48 7.71 -0.12 5.06
CA SER A 48 8.90 0.69 5.27
C SER A 48 9.35 0.63 6.75
N GLY A 49 10.65 0.39 6.99
CA GLY A 49 11.20 0.29 8.35
C GLY A 49 11.18 -1.10 8.99
N GLY A 50 10.84 -2.15 8.23
CA GLY A 50 11.00 -3.55 8.66
C GLY A 50 9.85 -4.11 9.49
N LYS A 51 8.76 -3.35 9.69
CA LYS A 51 7.53 -3.86 10.29
C LYS A 51 6.85 -4.82 9.31
N THR A 52 6.36 -5.94 9.82
CA THR A 52 5.55 -6.90 9.06
C THR A 52 4.23 -7.17 9.76
N GLU A 53 3.14 -7.24 8.99
CA GLU A 53 1.83 -7.70 9.45
C GLU A 53 1.44 -8.97 8.71
N GLU A 54 0.82 -9.92 9.40
CA GLU A 54 0.43 -11.20 8.83
C GLU A 54 -1.06 -11.45 9.07
N LYS A 55 -1.76 -11.87 8.00
CA LYS A 55 -3.15 -12.31 8.06
C LYS A 55 -3.28 -13.71 7.45
N MET A 56 -3.85 -14.62 8.23
CA MET A 56 -4.18 -15.96 7.77
C MET A 56 -5.61 -15.96 7.25
N ILE A 57 -5.79 -16.25 5.97
CA ILE A 57 -7.09 -16.42 5.33
C ILE A 57 -7.40 -17.91 5.29
N LYS A 58 -8.54 -18.30 5.86
CA LYS A 58 -8.99 -19.69 5.84
C LYS A 58 -9.43 -20.01 4.41
N ASN A 59 -8.87 -21.06 3.82
CA ASN A 59 -9.15 -21.45 2.45
C ASN A 59 -9.28 -22.98 2.37
N ALA A 60 -10.08 -23.52 3.31
CA ALA A 60 -10.00 -24.91 3.74
C ALA A 60 -10.49 -25.94 2.71
N SER A 61 -10.98 -25.49 1.55
CA SER A 61 -11.33 -26.35 0.43
C SER A 61 -11.38 -25.54 -0.86
N ASN A 62 -11.23 -26.21 -2.02
CA ASN A 62 -11.57 -25.67 -3.34
C ASN A 62 -13.09 -25.47 -3.53
N SER A 63 -13.81 -25.01 -2.50
CA SER A 63 -15.23 -24.72 -2.57
C SER A 63 -15.45 -23.26 -2.93
N ASP A 64 -16.52 -22.99 -3.67
CA ASP A 64 -16.87 -21.62 -4.11
C ASP A 64 -16.98 -20.68 -2.90
N LYS A 65 -17.58 -21.15 -1.80
CA LYS A 65 -17.70 -20.38 -0.56
C LYS A 65 -16.34 -19.96 0.03
N ALA A 66 -15.35 -20.86 0.02
CA ALA A 66 -14.02 -20.53 0.54
C ALA A 66 -13.31 -19.52 -0.37
N GLN A 67 -13.53 -19.61 -1.69
CA GLN A 67 -13.02 -18.63 -2.64
C GLN A 67 -13.66 -17.25 -2.44
N ASP A 68 -14.97 -17.19 -2.20
CA ASP A 68 -15.69 -15.94 -1.92
C ASP A 68 -15.20 -15.28 -0.62
N GLU A 69 -15.02 -16.06 0.45
CA GLU A 69 -14.46 -15.58 1.71
C GLU A 69 -13.03 -15.05 1.53
N ALA A 70 -12.20 -15.75 0.74
CA ALA A 70 -10.86 -15.30 0.43
C ALA A 70 -10.86 -14.00 -0.41
N ALA A 71 -11.73 -13.91 -1.42
CA ALA A 71 -11.89 -12.71 -2.25
C ALA A 71 -12.31 -11.51 -1.42
N ALA A 72 -13.29 -11.67 -0.52
CA ALA A 72 -13.72 -10.64 0.41
C ALA A 72 -12.58 -10.19 1.34
N ALA A 73 -11.81 -11.14 1.87
CA ALA A 73 -10.66 -10.83 2.72
C ALA A 73 -9.55 -10.06 1.97
N TYR A 74 -9.25 -10.41 0.71
CA TYR A 74 -8.31 -9.64 -0.10
C TYR A 74 -8.84 -8.24 -0.42
N GLN A 75 -10.11 -8.12 -0.76
CA GLN A 75 -10.75 -6.84 -1.03
C GLN A 75 -10.65 -5.92 0.18
N GLU A 76 -10.92 -6.42 1.39
CA GLU A 76 -10.82 -5.66 2.64
C GLU A 76 -9.39 -5.12 2.86
N ILE A 77 -8.38 -5.97 2.70
CA ILE A 77 -6.97 -5.59 2.86
C ILE A 77 -6.59 -4.51 1.83
N ILE A 78 -6.90 -4.74 0.55
CA ILE A 78 -6.54 -3.83 -0.54
C ILE A 78 -7.26 -2.49 -0.39
N ALA A 79 -8.56 -2.52 -0.05
CA ALA A 79 -9.33 -1.31 0.21
C ALA A 79 -8.76 -0.51 1.39
N GLY A 80 -8.33 -1.20 2.46
CA GLY A 80 -7.65 -0.57 3.58
C GLY A 80 -6.32 0.10 3.19
N LEU A 81 -5.56 -0.50 2.28
CA LEU A 81 -4.34 0.12 1.72
C LEU A 81 -4.68 1.35 0.88
N TYR A 82 -5.73 1.28 0.05
CA TYR A 82 -6.18 2.41 -0.76
C TYR A 82 -6.67 3.58 0.10
N GLN A 83 -7.42 3.32 1.17
CA GLN A 83 -7.84 4.35 2.13
C GLN A 83 -6.66 5.02 2.84
N GLN A 84 -5.55 4.29 3.02
CA GLN A 84 -4.30 4.84 3.58
C GLN A 84 -3.46 5.61 2.56
N GLY A 85 -3.95 5.79 1.33
CA GLY A 85 -3.28 6.54 0.25
C GLY A 85 -2.31 5.70 -0.58
N TYR A 86 -2.26 4.39 -0.39
CA TYR A 86 -1.44 3.51 -1.22
C TYR A 86 -2.12 3.20 -2.54
N SER A 87 -1.33 3.04 -3.59
CA SER A 87 -1.80 2.60 -4.91
C SER A 87 -1.01 1.39 -5.37
N LEU A 88 -1.67 0.42 -5.99
CA LEU A 88 -1.00 -0.73 -6.60
C LEU A 88 -0.13 -0.25 -7.76
N LYS A 89 1.14 -0.66 -7.77
CA LYS A 89 2.12 -0.30 -8.81
C LYS A 89 2.59 -1.50 -9.62
N SER A 90 2.69 -2.67 -9.01
CA SER A 90 3.16 -3.87 -9.69
C SER A 90 2.63 -5.14 -9.04
N THR A 91 2.59 -6.20 -9.83
CA THR A 91 2.26 -7.56 -9.41
C THR A 91 3.22 -8.53 -10.07
N PHE A 92 3.78 -9.46 -9.32
CA PHE A 92 4.59 -10.54 -9.86
C PHE A 92 4.32 -11.83 -9.12
N VAL A 93 4.62 -12.94 -9.77
CA VAL A 93 4.34 -14.28 -9.28
C VAL A 93 5.65 -15.03 -9.23
N GLU A 94 5.97 -15.56 -8.06
CA GLU A 94 7.13 -16.41 -7.85
C GLU A 94 6.70 -17.89 -7.81
N PHE A 95 7.58 -18.76 -8.32
CA PHE A 95 7.52 -20.22 -8.16
C PHE A 95 6.17 -20.86 -8.56
N GLN A 96 5.98 -21.14 -9.86
CA GLN A 96 4.81 -21.86 -10.42
C GLN A 96 3.43 -21.38 -9.90
N GLY A 97 3.26 -20.10 -9.54
CA GLY A 97 1.97 -19.59 -9.04
C GLY A 97 1.73 -19.75 -7.54
N SER A 98 2.70 -20.28 -6.77
CA SER A 98 2.52 -20.56 -5.34
C SER A 98 2.61 -19.32 -4.45
N VAL A 99 3.27 -18.26 -4.96
CA VAL A 99 3.43 -16.98 -4.28
C VAL A 99 3.11 -15.85 -5.25
N SER A 100 2.13 -15.03 -4.90
CA SER A 100 1.81 -13.79 -5.60
C SER A 100 2.24 -12.61 -4.75
N THR A 101 3.01 -11.69 -5.33
CA THR A 101 3.49 -10.49 -4.66
C THR A 101 2.91 -9.25 -5.34
N LEU A 102 2.38 -8.34 -4.53
CA LEU A 102 1.83 -7.06 -4.96
C LEU A 102 2.61 -5.93 -4.30
N VAL A 103 2.96 -4.91 -5.08
CA VAL A 103 3.73 -3.75 -4.62
C VAL A 103 2.84 -2.52 -4.62
N PHE A 104 2.70 -1.91 -3.45
CA PHE A 104 1.90 -0.71 -3.24
C PHE A 104 2.82 0.46 -2.87
N VAL A 105 2.50 1.64 -3.40
CA VAL A 105 3.26 2.88 -3.13
C VAL A 105 2.30 3.97 -2.72
N LYS A 106 2.62 4.67 -1.64
CA LYS A 106 1.83 5.82 -1.18
C LYS A 106 1.95 7.00 -2.14
N GLY A 107 0.83 7.64 -2.45
CA GLY A 107 0.85 8.90 -3.22
C GLY A 107 1.70 9.96 -2.51
N GLN A 108 2.43 10.76 -3.30
CA GLN A 108 3.16 11.93 -2.80
C GLN A 108 2.21 13.11 -2.60
#